data_AF-A0A5H2XU60-F1
#
_entry.id   AF-A0A5H2XU60-F1
#
_cell.length_a   1.000
_cell.length_b   1.000
_cell.length_c   1.000
_cell.angle_alpha   90.00
_cell.angle_beta   90.00
_cell.angle_gamma   90.00
#
_symmetry.space_group_name_H-M   'P 1'
#
loop_
_entity.id
_entity.type
_entity.pdbx_description
1 polymer ?
#
loop_
_entity_poly.entity_id
_entity_poly.type
_entity_poly.pdbx_seq_one_letter_code
_entity_poly.pdbx_strand_id
1 'polypeptide(L)'
;MTWNTLWPQERKRQRAFFLFGLALILQLDIEGIRTFFHTFFRLPTWMWQGFLGSTLSSADLMLFAVYMFVIAPNNLRKGLIRHLLSDPTGATMIRTYLTL
;
A
#
# COMPACT_ATOMS: atom_id res chain seq x y z
N MET A 1 11.67 20.21 16.95
CA MET A 1 12.66 19.11 16.85
C MET A 1 12.30 17.86 17.69
N THR A 2 11.23 17.85 18.50
CA THR A 2 10.81 16.66 19.29
C THR A 2 9.83 15.72 18.55
N TRP A 3 9.18 16.20 17.48
CA TRP A 3 8.18 15.41 16.74
C TRP A 3 8.79 14.32 15.85
N ASN A 4 9.98 14.55 15.30
CA ASN A 4 10.67 13.57 14.45
C ASN A 4 11.33 12.44 15.25
N THR A 5 11.68 12.69 16.53
CA THR A 5 12.15 11.65 17.44
C THR A 5 11.02 10.76 17.94
N LEU A 6 9.82 11.31 18.13
CA LEU A 6 8.64 10.53 18.53
C LEU A 6 8.01 9.74 17.36
N TRP A 7 7.95 10.33 16.16
CA TRP A 7 7.50 9.67 14.93
C TRP A 7 8.58 9.75 13.84
N PRO A 8 9.44 8.71 13.75
CA PRO A 8 10.40 8.57 12.65
C PRO A 8 9.69 8.59 11.28
N GLN A 9 10.36 9.13 10.26
CA GLN A 9 9.81 9.21 8.90
C GLN A 9 9.40 7.85 8.36
N GLU A 10 10.16 6.81 8.67
CA GLU A 10 9.85 5.44 8.29
C GLU A 10 8.46 5.00 8.75
N ARG A 11 8.15 5.24 10.03
CA ARG A 11 6.82 4.91 10.60
C ARG A 11 5.71 5.72 9.94
N LYS A 12 5.97 6.97 9.54
CA LYS A 12 5.00 7.79 8.82
C LYS A 12 4.72 7.23 7.43
N ARG A 13 5.75 6.81 6.69
CA ARG A 13 5.63 6.20 5.35
C ARG A 13 4.88 4.88 5.40
N GLN A 14 5.24 3.99 6.32
CA GLN A 14 4.54 2.73 6.55
C GLN A 14 3.06 2.98 6.87
N ARG A 15 2.77 3.87 7.83
CA ARG A 15 1.38 4.21 8.20
C ARG A 15 0.59 4.76 7.01
N ALA A 16 1.18 5.68 6.23
CA ALA A 16 0.51 6.23 5.05
C ALA A 16 0.21 5.15 4.00
N PHE A 17 1.14 4.21 3.79
CA PHE A 17 0.93 3.08 2.88
C PHE A 17 -0.19 2.15 3.35
N PHE A 18 -0.22 1.77 4.63
CA PHE A 18 -1.27 0.92 5.18
C PHE A 18 -2.65 1.60 5.11
N LEU A 19 -2.73 2.90 5.40
CA LEU A 19 -3.98 3.65 5.27
C LEU A 19 -4.47 3.70 3.82
N PHE A 20 -3.57 3.88 2.85
CA PHE A 20 -3.90 3.80 1.42
C PHE A 20 -4.46 2.41 1.05
N GLY A 21 -3.77 1.34 1.44
CA GLY A 21 -4.22 -0.02 1.14
C GLY A 21 -5.58 -0.36 1.77
N LEU A 22 -5.81 0.05 3.02
CA LEU A 22 -7.09 -0.17 3.71
C LEU A 22 -8.22 0.64 3.08
N ALA A 23 -7.99 1.91 2.74
CA ALA A 23 -8.98 2.74 2.07
C ALA A 23 -9.38 2.16 0.70
N LEU A 24 -8.42 1.62 -0.05
CA LEU A 24 -8.68 0.90 -1.30
C LEU A 24 -9.59 -0.31 -1.06
N ILE A 25 -9.24 -1.18 -0.10
CA ILE A 25 -9.99 -2.42 0.18
C ILE A 25 -11.46 -2.10 0.53
N LEU A 26 -11.70 -1.03 1.30
CA LEU A 26 -13.05 -0.60 1.68
C LEU A 26 -13.89 -0.10 0.50
N GLN A 27 -13.27 0.29 -0.63
CA GLN A 27 -13.96 0.77 -1.83
C GLN A 27 -14.24 -0.34 -2.85
N LEU A 28 -13.66 -1.53 -2.66
CA LEU A 28 -13.85 -2.66 -3.57
C LEU A 28 -15.17 -3.38 -3.28
N ASP A 29 -15.81 -3.89 -4.33
CA ASP A 29 -16.92 -4.84 -4.21
C ASP A 29 -16.40 -6.25 -3.88
N ILE A 30 -17.31 -7.22 -3.73
CA ILE A 30 -16.97 -8.60 -3.35
C ILE A 30 -15.96 -9.22 -4.32
N GLU A 31 -16.16 -9.04 -5.63
CA GLU A 31 -15.26 -9.56 -6.65
C GLU A 31 -13.91 -8.84 -6.66
N GLY A 32 -13.90 -7.53 -6.43
CA GLY A 32 -12.70 -6.73 -6.25
C GLY A 32 -11.87 -7.20 -5.05
N ILE A 33 -12.51 -7.40 -3.89
CA ILE A 33 -11.85 -7.91 -2.67
C ILE A 33 -11.26 -9.29 -2.92
N ARG A 34 -12.02 -10.22 -3.54
CA ARG A 34 -11.53 -11.55 -3.90
C ARG A 34 -10.30 -11.48 -4.81
N THR A 35 -10.38 -10.63 -5.84
CA THR A 35 -9.29 -10.43 -6.80
C THR A 35 -8.06 -9.82 -6.14
N PHE A 36 -8.25 -8.84 -5.24
CA PHE A 36 -7.20 -8.21 -4.47
C PHE A 36 -6.46 -9.25 -3.62
N PHE A 37 -7.17 -10.00 -2.77
CA PHE A 37 -6.52 -10.97 -1.88
C PHE A 37 -5.92 -12.16 -2.63
N HIS A 38 -6.56 -12.62 -3.71
CA HIS A 38 -5.96 -13.62 -4.58
C HIS A 38 -4.63 -13.14 -5.19
N THR A 39 -4.54 -11.89 -5.61
CA THR A 39 -3.29 -11.29 -6.12
C THR A 39 -2.28 -11.11 -5.00
N PHE A 40 -2.71 -10.61 -3.84
CA PHE A 40 -1.90 -10.38 -2.65
C PHE A 40 -1.18 -11.65 -2.17
N PHE A 41 -1.91 -12.76 -2.04
CA PHE A 41 -1.34 -14.04 -1.57
C PHE A 41 -0.52 -14.77 -2.65
N ARG A 42 -0.54 -14.31 -3.91
CA ARG A 42 0.35 -14.80 -4.98
C ARG A 42 1.74 -14.15 -4.97
N LEU A 43 1.94 -13.10 -4.18
CA LEU A 43 3.26 -12.51 -3.98
C LEU A 43 4.20 -13.51 -3.28
N PRO A 44 5.52 -13.32 -3.37
CA PRO A 44 6.48 -14.11 -2.58
C PRO A 44 6.09 -14.14 -1.10
N THR A 45 6.25 -15.31 -0.46
CA THR A 45 5.82 -15.55 0.93
C THR A 45 6.26 -14.49 1.91
N TRP A 46 7.52 -14.07 1.83
CA TRP A 46 8.09 -13.05 2.72
C TRP A 46 7.44 -11.68 2.56
N MET A 47 6.93 -11.33 1.36
CA MET A 47 6.29 -10.05 1.10
C MET A 47 4.92 -9.95 1.79
N TRP A 48 4.03 -10.92 1.52
CA TRP A 48 2.69 -10.85 2.11
C TRP A 48 2.70 -11.16 3.61
N GLN A 49 3.58 -12.05 4.09
CA GLN A 49 3.77 -12.27 5.52
C GLN A 49 4.34 -11.02 6.20
N GLY A 50 5.35 -10.40 5.61
CA GLY A 50 5.93 -9.17 6.16
C GLY A 50 4.95 -8.01 6.16
N PHE A 51 4.10 -7.89 5.13
CA PHE A 51 3.04 -6.88 5.07
C PHE A 51 2.05 -7.07 6.22
N LEU A 52 1.52 -8.28 6.42
CA LEU A 52 0.58 -8.60 7.51
C LEU A 52 1.24 -8.45 8.89
N GLY A 53 2.52 -8.82 9.01
CA GLY A 53 3.30 -8.68 10.24
C GLY A 53 3.78 -7.26 10.52
N SER A 54 3.54 -6.29 9.62
CA SER A 54 4.08 -4.93 9.72
C SER A 54 5.61 -4.88 9.87
N THR A 55 6.34 -5.81 9.26
CA THR A 55 7.81 -5.92 9.36
C THR A 55 8.55 -5.38 8.14
N LEU A 56 7.83 -5.10 7.03
CA LEU A 56 8.43 -4.53 5.82
C LEU A 56 8.86 -3.07 6.05
N SER A 57 10.04 -2.72 5.52
CA SER A 57 10.43 -1.31 5.42
C SER A 57 9.56 -0.55 4.41
N SER A 58 9.59 0.78 4.43
CA SER A 58 8.92 1.60 3.43
C SER A 58 9.44 1.35 2.01
N ALA A 59 10.73 1.01 1.86
CA ALA A 59 11.28 0.58 0.59
C ALA A 59 10.70 -0.76 0.13
N ASP A 60 10.60 -1.73 1.04
CA ASP A 60 9.96 -3.03 0.76
C ASP A 60 8.47 -2.87 0.42
N LEU A 61 7.77 -1.93 1.06
CA LEU A 61 6.37 -1.60 0.74
C LEU A 61 6.20 -0.99 -0.65
N MET A 62 7.14 -0.15 -1.10
CA MET A 62 7.14 0.34 -2.47
C MET A 62 7.38 -0.80 -3.46
N LEU A 63 8.32 -1.70 -3.15
CA LEU A 63 8.56 -2.90 -3.95
C LEU A 63 7.31 -3.79 -3.99
N PHE A 64 6.68 -4.00 -2.85
CA PHE A 64 5.41 -4.72 -2.70
C PHE A 64 4.34 -4.13 -3.63
N ALA A 65 4.15 -2.81 -3.63
CA ALA A 65 3.16 -2.14 -4.49
C ALA A 65 3.45 -2.37 -5.98
N VAL A 66 4.72 -2.27 -6.38
CA VAL A 66 5.14 -2.52 -7.77
C VAL A 66 4.85 -3.96 -8.17
N TYR A 67 5.24 -4.94 -7.35
CA TYR A 67 4.98 -6.35 -7.64
C TYR A 67 3.49 -6.64 -7.73
N MET A 68 2.71 -6.15 -6.74
CA MET A 68 1.25 -6.30 -6.72
C MET A 68 0.64 -5.75 -8.01
N PHE A 69 1.03 -4.53 -8.43
CA PHE A 69 0.53 -3.91 -9.67
C PHE A 69 0.92 -4.71 -10.92
N VAL A 70 2.15 -5.23 -10.98
CA VAL A 70 2.64 -6.02 -12.13
C VAL A 70 1.87 -7.33 -12.27
N ILE A 71 1.52 -8.02 -11.20
CA ILE A 71 0.79 -9.31 -11.29
C ILE A 71 -0.74 -9.16 -11.22
N ALA A 72 -1.25 -7.99 -10.83
CA ALA A 72 -2.68 -7.72 -10.76
C ALA A 72 -3.37 -7.81 -12.13
N PRO A 73 -4.60 -8.31 -12.21
CA PRO A 73 -5.40 -8.21 -13.43
C PRO A 73 -5.80 -6.76 -13.75
N ASN A 74 -6.17 -6.50 -15.01
CA ASN A 74 -6.40 -5.13 -15.52
C ASN A 74 -7.51 -4.36 -14.78
N ASN A 75 -8.56 -5.05 -14.31
CA ASN A 75 -9.60 -4.44 -13.48
C ASN A 75 -9.04 -3.90 -12.16
N LEU A 76 -8.20 -4.70 -11.48
CA LEU A 76 -7.55 -4.29 -10.24
C LEU A 76 -6.53 -3.17 -10.47
N ARG A 77 -5.74 -3.21 -11.56
CA ARG A 77 -4.82 -2.11 -11.94
C ARG A 77 -5.56 -0.79 -12.12
N LYS A 78 -6.70 -0.79 -12.82
CA LYS A 78 -7.55 0.40 -13.00
C LYS A 78 -8.07 0.90 -11.66
N GLY A 79 -8.52 0.01 -10.78
CA GLY A 79 -8.95 0.35 -9.41
C GLY A 79 -7.84 1.02 -8.60
N LEU A 80 -6.63 0.45 -8.62
CA LEU A 80 -5.44 1.00 -7.96
C LEU A 80 -5.10 2.41 -8.46
N ILE A 81 -5.04 2.62 -9.78
CA ILE A 81 -4.74 3.92 -10.38
C ILE A 81 -5.82 4.93 -10.01
N ARG A 82 -7.10 4.56 -10.13
CA ARG A 82 -8.22 5.44 -9.77
C ARG A 82 -8.14 5.85 -8.30
N HIS A 83 -7.88 4.90 -7.40
CA HIS A 83 -7.77 5.17 -5.98
C HIS A 83 -6.56 6.07 -5.67
N LEU A 84 -5.40 5.84 -6.30
CA LEU A 84 -4.22 6.68 -6.16
C LEU A 84 -4.46 8.14 -6.56
N LEU A 85 -5.27 8.38 -7.58
CA LEU A 85 -5.54 9.72 -8.10
C LEU A 85 -6.71 10.43 -7.41
N SER A 86 -7.71 9.68 -6.92
CA SER A 86 -8.96 10.25 -6.42
C SER A 86 -9.10 10.23 -4.91
N ASP A 87 -8.40 9.34 -4.20
CA ASP A 87 -8.50 9.21 -2.76
C ASP A 87 -7.48 10.12 -2.03
N PRO A 88 -7.87 10.85 -0.97
CA PRO A 88 -6.95 11.67 -0.18
C PRO A 88 -5.75 10.91 0.40
N THR A 89 -5.90 9.59 0.65
CA THR A 89 -4.81 8.74 1.13
C THR A 89 -3.72 8.56 0.07
N GLY A 90 -4.05 8.61 -1.22
CA GLY A 90 -3.07 8.56 -2.32
C GLY A 90 -2.12 9.76 -2.30
N ALA A 91 -2.67 10.97 -2.24
CA ALA A 91 -1.88 12.20 -2.11
C ALA A 91 -1.04 12.21 -0.82
N THR A 92 -1.62 11.74 0.29
CA THR A 92 -0.93 11.64 1.59
C THR A 92 0.26 10.68 1.51
N MET A 93 0.06 9.51 0.90
CA MET A 93 1.12 8.53 0.70
C MET A 93 2.26 9.12 -0.13
N ILE A 94 1.96 9.65 -1.32
CA ILE A 94 2.98 10.23 -2.21
C ILE A 94 3.79 11.32 -1.49
N ARG A 95 3.11 12.26 -0.82
CA ARG A 95 3.77 13.34 -0.07
C ARG A 95 4.69 12.79 1.01
N THR A 96 4.27 11.76 1.73
CA THR A 96 5.04 11.18 2.83
C THR A 96 6.29 10.45 2.33
N TYR A 97 6.23 9.82 1.16
CA TYR A 97 7.39 9.18 0.53
C TYR A 97 8.38 10.17 -0.09
N LEU A 98 7.90 11.31 -0.60
CA LEU A 98 8.75 12.36 -1.17
C LEU A 98 9.39 13.29 -0.12
N THR A 99 8.90 13.26 1.13
CA THR A 99 9.47 14.06 2.22
C THR A 99 10.76 13.39 2.70
N LEU A 100 11.88 14.13 2.65
CA LEU A 100 13.19 13.73 3.18
C LEU A 100 13.19 13.67 4.71
#